data_AF-X1VKN7-F1
#
_entry.id   AF-X1VKN7-F1
#
_cell.length_a   1.000
_cell.length_b   1.000
_cell.length_c   1.000
_cell.angle_alpha   90.00
_cell.angle_beta   90.00
_cell.angle_gamma   90.00
#
_symmetry.space_group_name_H-M   'P 1'
#
loop_
_entity.id
_entity.type
_entity.pdbx_description
1 polymer ?
#
loop_
_entity_poly.entity_id
_entity_poly.type
_entity_poly.pdbx_seq_one_letter_code
_entity_poly.pdbx_strand_id
1 'polypeptide(L)' 'MIEELENIIIQNIREIPQVPLSLLLSGGIDSSLVLALLRKVYPQAPISTFTLAKSKDYPDIVF' A
#
# COMPACT_ATOMS: atom_id res chain seq x y z
N MET A 1 22.02 -2.95 5.96
CA MET A 1 21.40 -1.85 5.19
C MET A 1 19.99 -2.17 4.73
N ILE A 2 19.74 -3.23 3.93
CA ILE A 2 18.36 -3.57 3.50
C ILE A 2 17.47 -3.99 4.70
N GLU A 3 17.96 -4.85 5.58
CA GLU A 3 17.23 -5.27 6.78
C GLU A 3 16.92 -4.09 7.73
N GLU A 4 17.83 -3.13 7.80
CA GLU A 4 17.66 -1.93 8.63
C GLU A 4 16.56 -1.03 8.08
N LEU A 5 16.55 -0.83 6.75
CA LEU A 5 15.48 -0.12 6.06
C LEU A 5 14.13 -0.81 6.27
N GLU A 6 14.07 -2.13 6.12
CA GLU A 6 12.86 -2.91 6.37
C GLU A 6 12.37 -2.72 7.82
N ASN A 7 13.27 -2.80 8.79
CA ASN A 7 12.95 -2.60 10.20
C ASN A 7 12.38 -1.21 10.46
N ILE A 8 12.97 -0.15 9.89
CA ILE A 8 12.45 1.23 10.03
C ILE A 8 11.02 1.32 9.49
N ILE A 9 10.75 0.75 8.30
CA ILE A 9 9.41 0.78 7.71
C ILE A 9 8.42 -0.02 8.58
N ILE A 10 8.82 -1.19 9.08
CA ILE A 10 7.98 -2.02 9.96
C ILE A 10 7.62 -1.28 11.26
N GLN A 11 8.54 -0.53 11.86
CA GLN A 11 8.24 0.24 13.07
C GLN A 11 7.17 1.30 12.79
N ASN A 12 7.29 2.04 11.69
CA ASN A 12 6.27 3.02 11.29
C ASN A 12 4.91 2.35 11.01
N ILE A 13 4.89 1.17 10.38
CA ILE A 13 3.66 0.42 10.14
C ILE A 13 2.98 0.02 11.45
N ARG A 14 3.74 -0.35 12.48
CA ARG A 14 3.20 -0.75 13.80
C ARG A 14 2.50 0.38 14.54
N GLU A 15 2.81 1.63 14.22
CA GLU A 15 2.13 2.81 14.78
C GLU A 15 0.73 3.00 14.18
N ILE A 16 0.42 2.34 13.06
CA ILE A 16 -0.92 2.34 12.48
C ILE A 16 -1.85 1.53 13.40
N PRO A 17 -2.98 2.10 13.87
CA PRO A 17 -3.93 1.38 14.71
C PRO A 17 -4.42 0.10 14.03
N GLN A 18 -4.65 -0.97 14.80
CA GLN A 18 -5.28 -2.21 14.30
C GLN A 18 -6.79 -2.02 14.05
N VAL A 19 -7.11 -1.23 13.03
CA VAL A 19 -8.43 -1.03 12.45
C VAL A 19 -8.48 -1.70 11.06
N PRO A 20 -9.63 -1.78 10.38
CA PRO A 20 -9.64 -2.20 8.97
C PRO A 20 -8.61 -1.41 8.17
N LEU A 21 -7.59 -2.10 7.67
CA LEU A 21 -6.46 -1.46 7.01
C LEU A 21 -6.83 -1.13 5.57
N SER A 22 -6.44 0.05 5.11
CA SER A 22 -6.69 0.52 3.76
C SER A 22 -5.43 1.14 3.16
N LEU A 23 -5.17 0.88 1.89
CA LEU A 23 -3.98 1.33 1.17
C LEU A 23 -4.33 1.75 -0.27
N LEU A 24 -3.67 2.81 -0.76
CA LEU A 24 -3.62 3.11 -2.19
C LEU A 24 -2.57 2.21 -2.88
N LEU A 25 -3.02 1.30 -3.75
CA LEU A 25 -2.16 0.39 -4.50
C LEU A 25 -2.04 0.86 -5.95
N SER A 26 -0.91 1.48 -6.29
CA SER A 26 -0.65 1.97 -7.65
C SER A 26 -0.06 0.90 -8.58
N GLY A 27 0.44 -0.20 -8.03
CA GLY A 27 1.25 -1.18 -8.77
C GLY A 27 2.74 -0.81 -8.87
N GLY A 28 3.12 0.38 -8.40
CA GLY A 28 4.52 0.76 -8.23
C GLY A 28 5.20 0.02 -7.07
N ILE A 29 6.53 0.04 -7.04
CA ILE A 29 7.32 -0.69 -6.04
C ILE A 29 7.04 -0.20 -4.60
N ASP A 30 6.85 1.10 -4.40
CA ASP A 30 6.64 1.67 -3.07
C ASP A 30 5.34 1.19 -2.44
N SER A 31 4.20 1.34 -3.15
CA SER A 31 2.90 0.90 -2.64
C SER A 31 2.82 -0.62 -2.48
N SER A 32 3.48 -1.37 -3.37
CA SER A 32 3.56 -2.83 -3.30
C SER A 32 4.40 -3.30 -2.11
N LEU A 33 5.52 -2.64 -1.82
CA LEU A 33 6.36 -2.94 -0.66
C LEU A 33 5.60 -2.66 0.65
N VAL A 34 4.93 -1.51 0.74
CA VAL A 34 4.11 -1.18 1.91
C VAL A 34 3.00 -2.21 2.13
N LEU A 35 2.32 -2.66 1.06
CA LEU A 35 1.31 -3.74 1.15
C LEU A 35 1.91 -5.04 1.70
N ALA A 36 3.07 -5.45 1.19
CA ALA A 36 3.74 -6.67 1.62
C ALA A 36 4.13 -6.60 3.10
N LEU A 37 4.68 -5.46 3.54
CA LEU A 37 5.06 -5.24 4.94
C LEU A 37 3.84 -5.11 5.86
N LEU A 38 2.75 -4.48 5.42
CA LEU A 38 1.48 -4.46 6.16
C LEU A 38 0.95 -5.88 6.39
N ARG A 39 0.96 -6.74 5.36
CA ARG A 39 0.58 -8.16 5.49
C ARG A 39 1.52 -8.93 6.42
N LYS A 40 2.82 -8.62 6.41
CA LYS A 40 3.81 -9.23 7.33
C LYS A 40 3.56 -8.82 8.78
N VAL A 41 3.24 -7.56 9.05
CA VAL A 41 3.01 -7.03 10.42
C VAL A 41 1.63 -7.43 10.96
N TYR A 42 0.61 -7.45 10.10
CA TYR A 42 -0.77 -7.80 10.46
C TYR A 42 -1.30 -9.00 9.63
N PRO A 43 -0.83 -10.24 9.89
CA PRO A 43 -1.13 -11.40 9.04
C PRO A 43 -2.61 -11.70 8.86
N GLN A 44 -3.42 -11.43 9.89
CA GLN A 44 -4.85 -11.77 9.93
C GLN A 44 -5.77 -10.57 9.68
N ALA A 45 -5.23 -9.35 9.59
CA ALA A 45 -6.06 -8.17 9.35
C ALA A 45 -6.59 -8.17 7.90
N PRO A 46 -7.87 -7.84 7.67
CA PRO A 46 -8.33 -7.52 6.33
C PRO A 46 -7.64 -6.23 5.86
N ILE A 47 -7.15 -6.25 4.62
CA ILE A 47 -6.50 -5.10 3.98
C ILE A 47 -7.26 -4.80 2.70
N SER A 48 -7.94 -3.65 2.66
CA SER A 48 -8.60 -3.14 1.47
C SER A 48 -7.61 -2.33 0.64
N THR A 49 -7.52 -2.61 -0.66
CA THR A 49 -6.68 -1.84 -1.58
C THR A 49 -7.54 -1.03 -2.54
N PHE A 50 -7.07 0.18 -2.84
CA PHE A 50 -7.73 1.09 -3.76
C PHE A 50 -6.75 1.45 -4.88
N THR A 51 -7.16 1.22 -6.11
CA THR A 51 -6.40 1.58 -7.31
C THR A 51 -7.26 2.53 -8.14
N LEU A 52 -6.64 3.60 -8.62
CA LEU A 52 -7.26 4.52 -9.57
C LEU A 52 -6.63 4.30 -10.95
N ALA A 53 -7.47 4.12 -11.95
CA ALA A 53 -7.05 4.01 -13.34
C ALA A 53 -8.05 4.75 -14.23
N LYS A 54 -7.57 5.38 -15.29
CA LYS A 54 -8.44 5.93 -16.33
C LYS A 54 -9.00 4.76 -17.15
N SER A 55 -10.30 4.77 -17.45
CA SER A 55 -10.84 3.86 -18.44
C SER A 55 -10.22 4.14 -19.81
N LYS A 56 -9.97 3.08 -20.59
CA LYS A 56 -9.49 3.20 -21.97
C LYS A 56 -10.47 3.97 -22.84
N ASP A 57 -11.76 3.85 -22.52
CA ASP A 57 -12.86 4.45 -23.28
C ASP A 57 -13.22 5.86 -22.76
N TYR A 58 -12.49 6.36 -21.75
CA TYR A 58 -12.76 7.69 -21.22
C TYR A 58 -12.15 8.75 -22.14
N PRO A 59 -12.96 9.65 -22.73
CA PRO A 59 -12.45 10.71 -23.58
C PRO A 59 -11.51 11.60 -22.76
N ASP A 60 -10.27 11.74 -23.23
CA ASP A 60 -9.37 12.72 -22.62
C ASP A 60 -9.93 14.12 -22.81
N ILE A 61 -9.74 14.97 -21.81
CA ILE A 61 -9.98 16.40 -21.98
C ILE A 61 -8.84 16.91 -22.86
N VAL A 62 -9.12 17.04 -24.15
CA VAL A 62 -8.20 17.62 -25.12
C VAL A 62 -8.44 19.14 -25.11
N PHE A 63 -7.43 19.90 -24.68
CA PHE A 63 -7.41 21.37 -24.76
C PHE A 63 -6.73 21.82 -26.07
#